data_AF-A0A7K8X5R0-F1
#
_entry.id   AF-A0A7K8X5R0-F1
#
_cell.length_a   1.000
_cell.length_b   1.000
_cell.length_c   1.000
_cell.angle_alpha   90.00
_cell.angle_beta   90.00
_cell.angle_gamma   90.00
#
_symmetry.space_group_name_H-M   'P 1'
#
loop_
_entity.id
_entity.type
_entity.pdbx_description
1 polymer ?
#
loop_
_entity_poly.entity_id
_entity_poly.type
_entity_poly.pdbx_seq_one_letter_code
_entity_poly.pdbx_strand_id
1 'polypeptide(L)'
;QKLILDLAQSRAQQLVLEGRPKAAEPAALCALRFGTHAYGSGSVQLVPAYITLAQVCRDGGDLQQAFRYLCQAHWIVLSTPDCSVALQALLYHHLGLLCAAQGSFEQALYHLSHEVYLTSSLFGPRCVEASGGYFHMANVYSHQNKLEVADSLYAKV
;
A
#
# COMPACT_ATOMS: atom_id res chain seq x y z
N GLN A 1 -4.36 -4.27 25.12
CA GLN A 1 -4.94 -3.60 23.93
C GLN A 1 -4.05 -3.76 22.68
N LYS A 2 -2.73 -3.54 22.74
CA LYS A 2 -1.78 -3.78 21.62
C LYS A 2 -1.91 -5.15 20.94
N LEU A 3 -1.97 -6.24 21.73
CA LEU A 3 -2.16 -7.61 21.20
C LEU A 3 -3.44 -7.79 20.35
N ILE A 4 -4.53 -7.12 20.70
CA ILE A 4 -5.82 -7.22 19.98
C ILE A 4 -5.74 -6.47 18.66
N LEU A 5 -5.06 -5.32 18.64
CA LEU A 5 -4.77 -4.57 17.42
C LEU A 5 -3.93 -5.41 16.46
N ASP A 6 -2.80 -5.94 16.94
CA ASP A 6 -1.88 -6.72 16.11
C ASP A 6 -2.59 -7.95 15.53
N LEU A 7 -3.39 -8.65 16.34
CA LEU A 7 -4.20 -9.78 15.88
C LEU A 7 -5.22 -9.39 14.81
N ALA A 8 -5.96 -8.29 15.01
CA ALA A 8 -6.94 -7.82 14.04
C ALA A 8 -6.29 -7.41 12.72
N GLN A 9 -5.13 -6.75 12.79
CA GLN A 9 -4.36 -6.34 11.63
C GLN A 9 -3.81 -7.55 10.87
N SER A 10 -3.18 -8.50 11.55
CA SER A 10 -2.67 -9.73 10.93
C SER A 10 -3.79 -10.55 10.30
N ARG A 11 -4.96 -10.63 10.95
CA ARG A 11 -6.11 -11.35 10.40
C ARG A 11 -6.64 -10.68 9.13
N ALA A 12 -6.71 -9.36 9.11
CA ALA A 12 -7.15 -8.62 7.92
C ALA A 12 -6.20 -8.86 6.75
N GLN A 13 -4.89 -8.74 6.97
CA GLN A 13 -3.87 -8.97 5.95
C GLN A 13 -3.91 -10.41 5.41
N GLN A 14 -4.05 -11.41 6.29
CA GLN A 14 -4.18 -12.79 5.88
C GLN A 14 -5.39 -12.99 4.95
N LEU A 15 -6.55 -12.42 5.29
CA LEU A 15 -7.77 -12.56 4.49
C LEU A 15 -7.65 -11.87 3.13
N VAL A 16 -6.93 -10.74 3.07
CA VAL A 16 -6.60 -10.08 1.80
C VAL A 16 -5.71 -10.98 0.93
N LEU A 17 -4.67 -11.60 1.50
CA LEU A 17 -3.81 -12.54 0.78
C LEU A 17 -4.56 -13.79 0.29
N GLU A 18 -5.56 -14.25 1.04
CA GLU A 18 -6.46 -15.33 0.63
C GLU A 18 -7.45 -14.93 -0.49
N GLY A 19 -7.42 -13.67 -0.96
CA GLY A 19 -8.34 -13.17 -1.98
C GLY A 19 -9.77 -12.96 -1.45
N ARG A 20 -9.93 -12.72 -0.15
CA ARG A 20 -11.23 -12.58 0.53
C ARG A 20 -11.41 -11.17 1.10
N PRO A 21 -11.42 -10.10 0.28
CA PRO A 21 -11.45 -8.72 0.76
C PRO A 21 -12.69 -8.40 1.60
N LYS A 22 -13.87 -8.92 1.22
CA LYS A 22 -15.12 -8.76 2.01
C LYS A 22 -15.03 -9.32 3.43
N ALA A 23 -14.26 -10.40 3.61
CA ALA A 23 -14.06 -10.99 4.93
C ALA A 23 -13.00 -10.23 5.74
N ALA A 24 -12.06 -9.55 5.07
CA ALA A 24 -11.01 -8.77 5.71
C ALA A 24 -11.52 -7.44 6.29
N GLU A 25 -12.54 -6.83 5.68
CA GLU A 25 -13.07 -5.52 6.06
C GLU A 25 -13.39 -5.38 7.56
N PRO A 26 -14.13 -6.31 8.22
CA PRO A 26 -14.45 -6.16 9.64
C PRO A 26 -13.20 -6.22 10.53
N ALA A 27 -12.22 -7.04 10.17
CA ALA A 27 -10.96 -7.15 10.90
C ALA A 27 -10.13 -5.86 10.77
N ALA A 28 -10.05 -5.29 9.56
CA ALA A 28 -9.35 -4.04 9.31
C ALA A 28 -10.02 -2.84 10.02
N LEU A 29 -11.36 -2.76 10.02
CA LEU A 29 -12.11 -1.76 10.79
C LEU A 29 -11.92 -1.92 12.30
N CYS A 30 -11.87 -3.16 12.79
CA CYS A 30 -11.54 -3.43 14.20
C CYS A 30 -10.13 -2.95 14.55
N ALA A 31 -9.14 -3.25 13.71
CA ALA A 31 -7.78 -2.76 13.88
C ALA A 31 -7.74 -1.23 13.97
N LEU A 32 -8.38 -0.54 13.03
CA LEU A 32 -8.45 0.93 13.03
C LEU A 32 -9.11 1.47 14.31
N ARG A 33 -10.23 0.88 14.75
CA ARG A 33 -10.97 1.31 15.95
C ARG A 33 -10.13 1.13 17.21
N PHE A 34 -9.52 -0.04 17.41
CA PHE A 34 -8.69 -0.30 18.58
C PHE A 34 -7.41 0.54 18.58
N GLY A 35 -6.80 0.72 17.41
CA GLY A 35 -5.65 1.61 17.24
C GLY A 35 -5.99 3.04 17.60
N THR A 36 -7.12 3.56 17.09
CA THR A 36 -7.57 4.94 17.38
C THR A 36 -7.77 5.14 18.88
N HIS A 37 -8.37 4.16 19.57
CA HIS A 37 -8.55 4.23 21.02
C HIS A 37 -7.22 4.17 21.79
N ALA A 38 -6.26 3.36 21.34
CA ALA A 38 -5.00 3.17 22.02
C ALA A 38 -3.98 4.30 21.80
N TYR A 39 -3.97 4.90 20.60
CA TYR A 39 -2.90 5.82 20.17
C TYR A 39 -3.40 7.18 19.70
N GLY A 40 -4.71 7.38 19.54
CA GLY A 40 -5.30 8.60 18.98
C GLY A 40 -5.40 8.58 17.44
N SER A 41 -6.28 9.41 16.89
CA SER A 41 -6.65 9.44 15.48
C SER A 41 -5.55 9.90 14.51
N GLY A 42 -4.54 10.63 14.99
CA GLY A 42 -3.40 11.09 14.19
C GLY A 42 -2.17 10.19 14.27
N SER A 43 -2.26 9.02 14.91
CA SER A 43 -1.09 8.18 15.17
C SER A 43 -0.61 7.43 13.93
N VAL A 44 0.71 7.43 13.71
CA VAL A 44 1.38 6.62 12.68
C VAL A 44 1.07 5.11 12.80
N GLN A 45 0.70 4.64 14.00
CA GLN A 45 0.29 3.24 14.23
C GLN A 45 -1.01 2.86 13.50
N LEU A 46 -1.78 3.82 12.99
CA LEU A 46 -3.01 3.58 12.23
C LEU A 46 -2.77 3.35 10.73
N VAL A 47 -1.60 3.76 10.22
CA VAL A 47 -1.30 3.72 8.78
C VAL A 47 -1.48 2.30 8.18
N PRO A 48 -1.00 1.20 8.82
CA PRO A 48 -1.23 -0.14 8.27
C PRO A 48 -2.71 -0.53 8.15
N ALA A 49 -3.54 -0.12 9.10
CA ALA A 49 -4.98 -0.38 9.07
C ALA A 49 -5.67 0.40 7.95
N TYR A 50 -5.32 1.68 7.78
CA TYR A 50 -5.82 2.50 6.65
C TYR A 50 -5.41 1.92 5.30
N ILE A 51 -4.16 1.48 5.14
CA ILE A 51 -3.68 0.83 3.92
C ILE A 51 -4.45 -0.46 3.63
N THR A 52 -4.68 -1.29 4.65
CA THR A 52 -5.43 -2.55 4.49
C THR A 52 -6.88 -2.29 4.09
N LEU A 53 -7.54 -1.29 4.70
CA LEU A 53 -8.88 -0.86 4.30
C LEU A 53 -8.90 -0.35 2.86
N ALA A 54 -7.90 0.44 2.46
CA ALA A 54 -7.79 0.91 1.09
C ALA A 54 -7.65 -0.24 0.09
N GLN A 55 -6.83 -1.24 0.42
CA GLN A 55 -6.67 -2.44 -0.40
C GLN A 55 -7.98 -3.21 -0.52
N VAL A 56 -8.68 -3.44 0.59
CA VAL A 56 -10.00 -4.09 0.60
C VAL A 56 -11.01 -3.36 -0.28
N CYS A 57 -11.09 -2.02 -0.17
CA CYS A 57 -11.98 -1.22 -1.00
C CYS A 57 -11.61 -1.30 -2.49
N ARG A 58 -10.31 -1.20 -2.81
CA ARG A 58 -9.81 -1.30 -4.18
C ARG A 58 -10.13 -2.66 -4.80
N ASP A 59 -9.87 -3.74 -4.06
CA ASP A 59 -10.13 -5.11 -4.52
C ASP A 59 -11.65 -5.39 -4.62
N GLY A 60 -12.47 -4.65 -3.86
CA GLY A 60 -13.93 -4.62 -3.98
C GLY A 60 -14.48 -3.69 -5.06
N GLY A 61 -13.63 -2.94 -5.77
CA GLY A 61 -14.01 -1.99 -6.83
C GLY A 61 -14.38 -0.57 -6.35
N ASP A 62 -14.38 -0.29 -5.05
CA ASP A 62 -14.65 1.04 -4.51
C ASP A 62 -13.35 1.88 -4.45
N LEU A 63 -12.93 2.35 -5.62
CA LEU A 63 -11.72 3.16 -5.76
C LEU A 63 -11.82 4.52 -5.04
N GLN A 64 -13.04 5.06 -4.86
CA GLN A 64 -13.22 6.32 -4.14
C GLN A 64 -12.98 6.15 -2.63
N GLN A 65 -13.52 5.09 -2.03
CA GLN A 65 -13.27 4.81 -0.63
C GLN A 65 -11.81 4.41 -0.39
N ALA A 66 -11.19 3.67 -1.32
CA ALA A 66 -9.76 3.37 -1.27
C ALA A 66 -8.91 4.65 -1.26
N PHE A 67 -9.23 5.60 -2.13
CA PHE A 67 -8.58 6.92 -2.16
C PHE A 67 -8.70 7.65 -0.82
N ARG A 68 -9.91 7.72 -0.24
CA ARG A 68 -10.13 8.38 1.06
C ARG A 68 -9.24 7.78 2.15
N TYR A 69 -9.12 6.46 2.23
CA TYR A 69 -8.27 5.80 3.22
C TYR A 69 -6.78 6.06 2.99
N LEU A 70 -6.30 6.03 1.73
CA LEU A 70 -4.90 6.36 1.44
C LEU A 70 -4.58 7.83 1.69
N CYS A 71 -5.51 8.76 1.48
CA CYS A 71 -5.31 10.16 1.86
C CYS A 71 -5.13 10.33 3.37
N GLN A 72 -5.90 9.61 4.18
CA GLN A 72 -5.73 9.63 5.64
C GLN A 72 -4.37 9.07 6.06
N ALA A 73 -3.98 7.92 5.50
CA ALA A 73 -2.66 7.34 5.72
C ALA A 73 -1.53 8.30 5.32
N HIS A 74 -1.65 8.95 4.16
CA HIS A 74 -0.67 9.89 3.64
C HIS A 74 -0.54 11.14 4.52
N TRP A 75 -1.67 11.70 4.96
CA TRP A 75 -1.66 12.83 5.89
C TRP A 75 -0.92 12.50 7.20
N ILE A 76 -1.17 11.32 7.78
CA ILE A 76 -0.50 10.88 9.01
C ILE A 76 1.01 10.70 8.77
N VAL A 77 1.41 10.09 7.66
CA VAL A 77 2.82 9.92 7.30
C VAL A 77 3.51 11.29 7.14
N LEU A 78 2.91 12.23 6.42
CA LEU A 78 3.45 13.59 6.27
C LEU A 78 3.52 14.36 7.60
N SER A 79 2.58 14.10 8.50
CA SER A 79 2.51 14.74 9.82
C SER A 79 3.43 14.09 10.86
N THR A 80 4.18 13.04 10.50
CA THR A 80 5.06 12.29 11.40
C THR A 80 6.52 12.45 10.96
N PRO A 81 7.30 13.35 11.59
CA PRO A 81 8.69 13.66 11.19
C PRO A 81 9.62 12.45 11.12
N ASP A 82 9.42 11.46 12.00
CA ASP A 82 10.25 10.26 12.10
C ASP A 82 9.55 9.01 11.53
N CYS A 83 8.63 9.19 10.56
CA CYS A 83 7.95 8.07 9.93
C CYS A 83 8.97 7.13 9.25
N SER A 84 8.91 5.84 9.57
CA SER A 84 9.88 4.89 9.03
C SER A 84 9.80 4.80 7.51
N VAL A 85 10.96 4.69 6.86
CA VAL A 85 11.05 4.57 5.40
C VAL A 85 10.26 3.36 4.89
N ALA A 86 10.20 2.27 5.68
CA ALA A 86 9.45 1.07 5.31
C ALA A 86 7.94 1.34 5.23
N LEU A 87 7.41 2.13 6.18
CA LEU A 87 6.00 2.50 6.18
C LEU A 87 5.67 3.50 5.06
N GLN A 88 6.59 4.42 4.76
CA GLN A 88 6.47 5.30 3.60
C GLN A 88 6.45 4.49 2.30
N ALA A 89 7.37 3.54 2.12
CA ALA A 89 7.43 2.68 0.95
C ALA A 89 6.10 1.91 0.75
N LEU A 90 5.58 1.30 1.81
CA LEU A 90 4.29 0.61 1.78
C LEU A 90 3.15 1.55 1.34
N LEU A 91 3.11 2.78 1.84
CA LEU A 91 2.10 3.75 1.43
C LEU A 91 2.23 4.11 -0.06
N TYR A 92 3.45 4.40 -0.54
CA TYR A 92 3.71 4.72 -1.95
C TYR A 92 3.33 3.56 -2.87
N HIS A 93 3.57 2.32 -2.46
CA HIS A 93 3.12 1.14 -3.18
C HIS A 93 1.62 1.21 -3.45
N HIS A 94 0.81 1.35 -2.40
CA HIS A 94 -0.65 1.31 -2.51
C HIS A 94 -1.24 2.54 -3.20
N LEU A 95 -0.61 3.72 -3.09
CA LEU A 95 -0.96 4.89 -3.91
C LEU A 95 -0.74 4.60 -5.39
N GLY A 96 0.40 4.01 -5.75
CA GLY A 96 0.70 3.62 -7.12
C GLY A 96 -0.29 2.61 -7.69
N LEU A 97 -0.65 1.60 -6.91
CA LEU A 97 -1.68 0.62 -7.29
C LEU A 97 -3.05 1.24 -7.48
N LEU A 98 -3.44 2.20 -6.63
CA LEU A 98 -4.70 2.90 -6.77
C LEU A 98 -4.72 3.75 -8.04
N CYS A 99 -3.67 4.53 -8.31
CA CYS A 99 -3.54 5.33 -9.53
C CYS A 99 -3.60 4.44 -10.78
N ALA A 100 -2.94 3.27 -10.76
CA ALA A 100 -3.00 2.31 -11.86
C ALA A 100 -4.43 1.79 -12.09
N ALA A 101 -5.15 1.44 -11.01
CA ALA A 101 -6.54 0.99 -11.08
C ALA A 101 -7.50 2.10 -11.58
N GLN A 102 -7.18 3.37 -11.33
CA GLN A 102 -7.92 4.54 -11.85
C GLN A 102 -7.54 4.91 -13.30
N GLY A 103 -6.52 4.26 -13.88
CA GLY A 103 -6.00 4.60 -15.22
C GLY A 103 -5.07 5.82 -15.24
N SER A 104 -4.72 6.39 -14.08
CA SER A 104 -3.78 7.50 -13.93
C SER A 104 -2.33 7.00 -13.98
N PHE A 105 -1.91 6.50 -15.14
CA PHE A 105 -0.66 5.76 -15.29
C PHE A 105 0.61 6.56 -14.96
N GLU A 106 0.65 7.86 -15.25
CA GLU A 106 1.81 8.70 -14.91
C GLU A 106 2.00 8.79 -13.39
N GLN A 107 0.91 9.04 -12.65
CA GLN A 107 0.92 9.07 -11.19
C GLN A 107 1.24 7.69 -10.59
N ALA A 108 0.75 6.62 -11.23
CA ALA A 108 1.07 5.26 -10.83
C ALA A 108 2.58 5.01 -10.90
N LEU A 109 3.22 5.35 -12.02
CA LEU A 109 4.67 5.21 -12.21
C LEU A 109 5.46 6.09 -11.24
N TYR A 110 5.00 7.31 -10.97
CA TYR A 110 5.61 8.19 -9.97
C TYR A 110 5.62 7.54 -8.57
N HIS A 111 4.47 7.05 -8.10
CA HIS A 111 4.38 6.45 -6.77
C HIS A 111 5.12 5.11 -6.67
N LEU A 112 5.03 4.25 -7.69
CA LEU A 112 5.72 2.96 -7.71
C LEU A 112 7.25 3.12 -7.80
N SER A 113 7.74 4.06 -8.61
CA SER A 113 9.19 4.33 -8.68
C SER A 113 9.72 4.90 -7.36
N HIS A 114 8.93 5.73 -6.68
CA HIS A 114 9.28 6.21 -5.34
C HIS A 114 9.30 5.08 -4.31
N GLU A 115 8.36 4.15 -4.37
CA GLU A 115 8.39 2.94 -3.54
C GLU A 115 9.66 2.11 -3.77
N VAL A 116 9.98 1.78 -5.04
CA VAL A 116 11.20 1.05 -5.42
C VAL A 116 12.46 1.75 -4.91
N TYR A 117 12.50 3.08 -4.99
CA TYR A 117 13.62 3.86 -4.46
C TYR A 117 13.77 3.70 -2.93
N LEU A 118 12.67 3.81 -2.19
CA LEU A 118 12.69 3.69 -0.72
C LEU A 118 13.04 2.26 -0.28
N THR A 119 12.48 1.22 -0.90
CA THR A 119 12.80 -0.18 -0.60
C THR A 119 14.24 -0.50 -0.95
N SER A 120 14.73 -0.05 -2.10
CA SER A 120 16.14 -0.21 -2.49
C SER A 120 17.11 0.52 -1.55
N SER A 121 16.71 1.68 -1.01
CA SER A 121 17.52 2.43 -0.05
C SER A 121 17.62 1.73 1.31
N LEU A 122 16.58 0.98 1.70
CA LEU A 122 16.55 0.22 2.96
C LEU A 122 17.29 -1.11 2.89
N PHE A 123 17.09 -1.86 1.81
CA PHE A 123 17.50 -3.27 1.72
C PHE A 123 18.60 -3.50 0.66
N GLY A 124 19.00 -2.45 -0.04
CA GLY A 124 19.95 -2.51 -1.15
C GLY A 124 19.28 -2.67 -2.52
N PRO A 125 20.00 -2.39 -3.61
CA PRO A 125 19.43 -2.28 -4.97
C PRO A 125 19.05 -3.61 -5.64
N ARG A 126 19.24 -4.75 -4.95
CA ARG A 126 18.89 -6.10 -5.44
C ARG A 126 17.98 -6.82 -4.44
N CYS A 127 17.23 -6.06 -3.65
CA CYS A 127 16.33 -6.59 -2.64
C CYS A 127 15.06 -7.18 -3.28
N VAL A 128 14.51 -8.21 -2.66
CA VAL A 128 13.27 -8.86 -3.12
C VAL A 128 12.07 -7.94 -2.89
N GLU A 129 12.16 -7.04 -1.92
CA GLU A 129 11.13 -6.09 -1.53
C GLU A 129 10.78 -5.10 -2.66
N ALA A 130 11.73 -4.76 -3.54
CA ALA A 130 11.49 -3.87 -4.69
C ALA A 130 10.81 -4.57 -5.88
N SER A 131 10.76 -5.91 -5.89
CA SER A 131 10.21 -6.70 -7.01
C SER A 131 8.73 -6.37 -7.29
N GLY A 132 7.94 -6.14 -6.24
CA GLY A 132 6.53 -5.77 -6.37
C GLY A 132 6.35 -4.46 -7.14
N GLY A 133 7.15 -3.43 -6.79
CA GLY A 133 7.14 -2.15 -7.50
C GLY A 133 7.52 -2.29 -8.98
N TYR A 134 8.60 -3.03 -9.28
CA TYR A 134 9.01 -3.31 -10.67
C TYR A 134 7.93 -4.04 -11.47
N PHE A 135 7.32 -5.08 -10.88
CA PHE A 135 6.24 -5.84 -11.50
C PHE A 135 5.05 -4.94 -11.87
N HIS A 136 4.63 -4.06 -10.96
CA HIS A 136 3.50 -3.17 -11.23
C HIS A 136 3.84 -2.06 -12.22
N MET A 137 5.06 -1.52 -12.21
CA MET A 137 5.51 -0.58 -13.24
C MET A 137 5.54 -1.24 -14.63
N ALA A 138 6.02 -2.49 -14.72
CA ALA A 138 6.03 -3.25 -15.95
C ALA A 138 4.60 -3.47 -16.50
N ASN A 139 3.65 -3.81 -15.63
CA ASN A 139 2.23 -3.91 -16.01
C ASN A 139 1.67 -2.59 -16.57
N VAL A 140 2.03 -1.45 -15.97
CA VAL A 140 1.62 -0.12 -16.47
C VAL A 140 2.23 0.17 -17.84
N TYR A 141 3.52 -0.08 -18.05
CA TYR A 141 4.16 0.10 -19.35
C TYR A 141 3.62 -0.85 -20.42
N SER A 142 3.30 -2.08 -20.04
CA SER A 142 2.63 -3.05 -20.92
C SER A 142 1.25 -2.55 -21.36
N HIS A 143 0.46 -1.97 -20.46
CA HIS A 143 -0.83 -1.34 -20.80
C HIS A 143 -0.68 -0.16 -21.76
N GLN A 144 0.45 0.55 -21.71
CA GLN A 144 0.79 1.64 -22.62
C GLN A 144 1.44 1.16 -23.93
N ASN A 145 1.53 -0.16 -24.17
CA ASN A 145 2.21 -0.78 -25.31
C ASN A 145 3.70 -0.42 -25.44
N LYS A 146 4.37 -0.12 -24.31
CA LYS A 146 5.81 0.17 -24.23
C LYS A 146 6.56 -1.10 -23.80
N LEU A 147 6.51 -2.12 -24.67
CA LEU A 147 6.91 -3.49 -24.34
C LEU A 147 8.40 -3.61 -23.97
N GLU A 148 9.31 -2.92 -24.66
CA GLU A 148 10.74 -2.96 -24.34
C GLU A 148 11.04 -2.51 -22.90
N VAL A 149 10.35 -1.48 -22.42
CA VAL A 149 10.49 -0.99 -21.05
C VAL A 149 9.87 -1.98 -20.06
N ALA A 150 8.71 -2.55 -20.39
CA ALA A 150 8.05 -3.55 -19.56
C ALA A 150 8.93 -4.79 -19.38
N ASP A 151 9.51 -5.33 -20.46
CA ASP A 151 10.37 -6.53 -20.42
C ASP A 151 11.62 -6.31 -19.57
N SER A 152 12.25 -5.13 -19.68
CA SER A 152 13.40 -4.74 -18.85
C SER A 152 13.06 -4.70 -17.35
N LEU A 153 11.84 -4.26 -17.01
CA LEU A 153 11.36 -4.22 -15.62
C LEU A 153 10.94 -5.60 -15.12
N TYR A 154 10.30 -6.43 -15.95
CA TYR A 154 9.99 -7.82 -15.59
C TYR A 154 11.25 -8.63 -15.30
N ALA A 155 12.37 -8.35 -15.97
CA ALA A 155 13.66 -8.98 -15.69
C ALA A 155 14.26 -8.60 -14.30
N LYS A 156 13.65 -7.67 -13.57
CA LYS A 156 14.02 -7.28 -12.20
C LYS A 156 13.16 -7.96 -11.11
N VAL A 157 12.15 -8.73 -11.51
CA VAL A 157 11.24 -9.47 -10.62
C VAL A 157 11.77 -10.89 -10.44
#